data_AF-A0A3S2WZ57-F1
#
_entry.id   AF-A0A3S2WZ57-F1
#
_cell.length_a   1.000
_cell.length_b   1.000
_cell.length_c   1.000
_cell.angle_alpha   90.00
_cell.angle_beta   90.00
_cell.angle_gamma   90.00
#
_symmetry.space_group_name_H-M   'P 1'
#
loop_
_entity.id
_entity.type
_entity.pdbx_description
1 polymer ?
#
loop_
_entity_poly.entity_id
_entity_poly.type
_entity_poly.pdbx_seq_one_letter_code
_entity_poly.pdbx_strand_id
1 'polypeptide(L)' 'MKEKTWQLLTTDGSTYVKVDFKGNFINTATKRMVPLYKIYDQIRNCTDSEGMIIAKRKRYGTPLLPMKHRKKARIG' A
#
# COMPACT_ATOMS: atom_id res chain seq x y z
N MET A 1 -13.05 11.45 12.15
CA MET A 1 -11.81 10.78 11.72
C MET A 1 -11.45 11.35 10.34
N LYS A 2 -10.27 11.95 10.14
CA LYS A 2 -9.88 12.44 8.81
C LYS A 2 -9.63 11.23 7.91
N GLU A 3 -10.24 11.19 6.73
CA GLU A 3 -10.02 10.11 5.77
C GLU A 3 -8.55 10.10 5.31
N LYS A 4 -7.86 8.97 5.49
CA LYS A 4 -6.49 8.81 5.01
C LYS A 4 -6.52 8.39 3.55
N THR A 5 -6.14 9.31 2.66
CA THR A 5 -5.90 9.02 1.24
C THR A 5 -4.63 8.20 1.10
N TRP A 6 -4.64 7.18 0.24
CA TRP A 6 -3.45 6.37 -0.04
C TRP A 6 -3.00 6.58 -1.48
N GLN A 7 -1.68 6.67 -1.67
CA GLN A 7 -1.01 6.72 -2.95
C GLN A 7 -0.15 5.47 -3.13
N LEU A 8 -0.25 4.84 -4.29
CA LEU A 8 0.54 3.68 -4.68
C LEU A 8 1.49 4.06 -5.79
N LEU A 9 2.75 3.66 -5.66
CA LEU A 9 3.73 3.68 -6.72
C LEU A 9 3.96 2.24 -7.20
N THR A 10 3.84 2.01 -8.48
CA THR A 10 4.04 0.69 -9.10
C THR A 10 5.45 0.54 -9.67
N THR A 11 5.84 -0.69 -10.00
CA THR A 11 7.18 -1.03 -10.51
C THR A 11 7.50 -0.38 -11.86
N ASP A 12 6.48 -0.08 -12.67
CA ASP A 12 6.63 0.60 -13.96
C ASP A 12 6.65 2.14 -13.83
N GLY A 13 6.56 2.67 -12.61
CA GLY A 13 6.52 4.11 -12.32
C GLY A 13 5.12 4.72 -12.33
N SER A 14 4.07 3.96 -12.63
CA SER A 14 2.69 4.46 -12.59
C SER A 14 2.26 4.76 -11.16
N THR A 15 1.48 5.83 -11.01
CA THR A 15 0.95 6.28 -9.72
C THR A 15 -0.56 6.12 -9.67
N TYR A 16 -1.06 5.59 -8.56
CA TYR A 16 -2.47 5.38 -8.30
C TYR A 16 -2.90 6.00 -6.99
N VAL A 17 -4.11 6.56 -6.94
CA VAL A 17 -4.68 7.17 -5.73
C VAL A 17 -5.97 6.45 -5.35
N LYS A 18 -6.14 6.15 -4.05
CA LYS A 18 -7.35 5.51 -3.52
C LYS A 18 -8.54 6.46 -3.68
N VAL A 19 -9.63 5.94 -4.25
CA VAL A 19 -10.87 6.69 -4.48
C VAL A 19 -11.90 6.38 -3.41
N ASP A 20 -12.01 5.12 -2.99
CA ASP A 20 -13.05 4.69 -2.05
C ASP A 20 -12.58 3.56 -1.11
N PHE A 21 -13.44 3.20 -0.16
CA PHE A 21 -13.23 2.07 0.75
C PHE A 21 -13.52 0.70 0.13
N LYS A 22 -14.10 0.65 -1.08
CA LYS A 22 -14.34 -0.60 -1.83
C LYS A 22 -13.06 -1.10 -2.50
N GLY A 23 -11.97 -0.35 -2.41
CA GLY A 23 -10.66 -0.73 -2.93
C GLY A 23 -10.45 -0.30 -4.39
N ASN A 24 -11.16 0.74 -4.84
CA ASN A 24 -10.93 1.32 -6.16
C ASN A 24 -9.83 2.38 -6.11
N PHE A 25 -9.00 2.37 -7.14
CA PHE A 25 -7.87 3.27 -7.32
C PHE A 25 -7.92 3.91 -8.71
N ILE A 26 -7.53 5.17 -8.82
CA ILE A 26 -7.44 5.88 -10.09
C ILE A 26 -5.98 6.08 -10.49
N ASN A 27 -5.64 5.74 -11.73
CA ASN A 27 -4.33 6.07 -12.31
C ASN A 27 -4.25 7.58 -12.57
N THR A 28 -3.20 8.24 -12.08
CA THR A 28 -3.12 9.71 -12.13
C THR A 28 -2.89 10.25 -13.54
N ALA A 29 -2.21 9.48 -14.41
CA ALA A 29 -1.91 9.86 -15.79
C ALA A 29 -3.08 9.57 -16.74
N THR A 30 -3.66 8.36 -16.67
CA THR A 30 -4.70 7.91 -17.63
C THR A 30 -6.13 8.16 -17.14
N LYS A 31 -6.31 8.53 -15.86
CA LYS A 31 -7.61 8.68 -15.18
C LYS A 31 -8.47 7.42 -15.17
N ARG A 32 -7.91 6.26 -15.53
CA ARG A 32 -8.61 4.97 -15.47
C ARG A 32 -8.73 4.49 -14.03
N MET A 33 -9.93 4.05 -13.65
CA MET A 33 -10.17 3.37 -12.39
C MET A 33 -9.84 1.88 -12.49
N VAL A 34 -9.19 1.34 -11.48
CA VAL A 34 -8.83 -0.06 -11.35
C VAL A 34 -9.01 -0.51 -9.90
N PRO A 35 -9.49 -1.74 -9.66
CA PRO A 35 -9.56 -2.28 -8.32
C PRO A 35 -8.18 -2.76 -7.84
N LEU A 36 -7.94 -2.73 -6.52
CA LEU A 36 -6.66 -3.03 -5.89
C LEU A 36 -6.08 -4.39 -6.33
N TYR A 37 -6.89 -5.44 -6.43
CA TYR A 37 -6.42 -6.78 -6.77
C TYR A 37 -5.79 -6.86 -8.17
N LYS A 38 -6.12 -5.95 -9.10
CA LYS A 38 -5.54 -5.91 -10.45
C LYS A 38 -4.14 -5.33 -10.48
N ILE A 39 -3.83 -4.42 -9.55
CA ILE A 39 -2.54 -3.71 -9.50
C ILE A 39 -1.65 -4.18 -8.35
N TYR A 40 -2.17 -5.04 -7.46
CA TYR A 40 -1.53 -5.42 -6.21
C TYR A 40 -0.09 -5.93 -6.40
N ASP A 41 0.12 -6.82 -7.36
CA ASP A 41 1.44 -7.43 -7.59
C ASP A 41 2.46 -6.41 -8.10
N GLN A 42 1.99 -5.37 -8.77
CA GLN A 42 2.81 -4.30 -9.33
C GLN A 42 3.15 -3.21 -8.30
N ILE A 43 2.52 -3.19 -7.12
CA ILE A 43 2.78 -2.18 -6.09
C ILE A 43 4.22 -2.34 -5.58
N ARG A 44 5.00 -1.27 -5.74
CA ARG A 44 6.34 -1.11 -5.18
C ARG A 44 6.28 -0.42 -3.81
N ASN A 45 5.60 0.72 -3.73
CA ASN A 45 5.44 1.51 -2.50
C ASN A 45 3.98 1.92 -2.27
N CYS A 46 3.60 2.10 -1.00
CA CYS A 46 2.32 2.64 -0.57
C CYS A 46 2.57 3.73 0.49
N THR A 47 2.01 4.92 0.29
CA THR A 47 2.10 6.05 1.23
C THR A 47 0.72 6.57 1.59
N ASP A 48 0.53 7.06 2.82
CA ASP A 48 -0.67 7.80 3.18
C ASP A 48 -0.51 9.32 3.03
N SER A 49 -1.57 10.06 3.29
CA SER A 49 -1.63 11.53 3.23
C SER A 49 -0.69 12.24 4.21
N GLU A 50 -0.14 11.54 5.21
CA GLU A 50 0.82 12.08 6.19
C GLU A 50 2.27 11.79 5.77
N GLY A 51 2.48 11.15 4.60
CA GLY A 51 3.80 10.75 4.11
C GLY A 51 4.33 9.48 4.76
N MET A 52 3.52 8.74 5.52
CA MET A 52 3.93 7.49 6.15
C MET A 52 3.96 6.36 5.11
N ILE A 53 5.09 5.65 5.02
CA ILE A 53 5.20 4.45 4.17
C ILE A 53 4.52 3.27 4.86
N ILE A 54 3.56 2.66 4.17
CA ILE A 54 2.80 1.51 4.65
C ILE A 54 3.38 0.23 4.05
N ALA A 55 3.64 -0.76 4.89
CA ALA A 55 4.15 -2.07 4.45
C ALA A 55 3.12 -2.82 3.58
N LYS A 56 3.58 -3.34 2.44
CA LYS A 56 2.82 -4.25 1.57
C LYS A 56 2.85 -5.67 2.14
N ARG A 57 1.70 -6.36 2.16
CA ARG A 57 1.64 -7.79 2.52
C ARG A 57 2.24 -8.65 1.40
N LYS A 58 2.64 -9.88 1.71
CA LYS A 58 3.17 -10.81 0.69
C LYS A 58 2.11 -11.24 -0.33
N ARG A 59 0.85 -11.35 0.12
CA ARG A 59 -0.31 -11.71 -0.72
C ARG A 59 -1.53 -10.88 -0.33
N TYR A 60 -2.32 -10.49 -1.33
CA TYR A 60 -3.61 -9.84 -1.10
C TYR A 60 -4.53 -10.72 -0.25
N GLY A 61 -5.31 -10.12 0.65
CA GLY A 61 -6.25 -10.82 1.54
C GLY A 61 -5.63 -11.58 2.73
N THR A 62 -4.30 -11.73 2.81
CA THR A 62 -3.65 -12.38 3.97
C THR A 62 -3.46 -11.41 5.13
N PRO A 63 -3.58 -11.82 6.40
CA PRO A 63 -3.34 -10.94 7.56
C PRO A 63 -1.89 -10.40 7.60
N LEU A 64 -1.67 -9.24 8.25
CA LEU A 64 -0.32 -8.75 8.49
C LEU A 64 0.25 -9.68 9.52
N LEU A 65 1.36 -10.35 9.19
CA LEU A 65 2.06 -11.13 10.19
C LEU A 65 2.57 -10.14 11.25
N PRO A 66 2.30 -10.38 12.54
CA PRO A 66 2.89 -9.56 13.58
C PRO A 66 4.41 -9.61 13.43
N MET A 67 5.08 -8.46 13.54
CA MET A 67 6.52 -8.44 13.65
C MET A 67 6.88 -9.32 14.84
N LYS A 68 7.51 -10.47 14.60
CA LYS A 68 8.13 -11.25 15.69
C LYS A 68 9.03 -10.26 16.43
N HIS A 69 8.73 -9.97 17.69
CA HIS A 69 9.61 -9.19 18.54
C HIS A 69 10.96 -9.92 18.54
N ARG A 70 11.91 -9.43 17.74
CA ARG A 70 13.29 -9.92 17.79
C ARG A 70 13.76 -9.50 19.17
N LYS A 71 13.91 -10.46 20.10
CA LYS A 71 14.57 -10.20 21.38
C LYS A 71 15.86 -9.49 21.03
N LYS A 72 16.04 -8.25 21.50
CA LYS A 72 17.32 -7.54 21.36
C LYS A 72 18.35 -8.50 21.94
N ALA A 73 19.33 -8.92 21.13
CA ALA A 73 20.46 -9.66 21.66
C ALA A 73 21.06 -8.78 22.75
N ARG A 74 21.02 -9.24 24.00
CA ARG A 74 21.82 -8.64 25.06
C ARG A 74 23.26 -8.86 24.63
N ILE A 75 23.91 -7.79 24.22
CA ILE A 75 25.36 -7.75 24.14
C ILE A 75 25.78 -7.70 25.61
N GLY A 76 26.29 -8.83 26.10
CA GLY A 76 26.90 -8.95 27.43
C GLY A 76 28.34 -8.48 27.38
#